data_AF-A0A7J4FX27-F1
#
_entry.id   AF-A0A7J4FX27-F1
#
_cell.length_a   1.000
_cell.length_b   1.000
_cell.length_c   1.000
_cell.angle_alpha   90.00
_cell.angle_beta   90.00
_cell.angle_gamma   90.00
#
_symmetry.space_group_name_H-M   'P 1'
#
loop_
_entity.id
_entity.type
_entity.pdbx_description
1 polymer ?
#
loop_
_entity_poly.entity_id
_entity_poly.type
_entity_poly.pdbx_seq_one_letter_code
_entity_poly.pdbx_strand_id
1 'polypeptide(L)'
;MESKYTVGEGDEVIEIGLEPIEELLLPDSALVSPLRIKEGMEEEYTDTLFAIEGAIADYYRENPKIKDIDVINALKNIKKDLTKEYRDGCLEDMIQMRIHLALGFKRRTKKEVLLCLAYVSKSVKLHRRIDGVRGYLNFIIDYI
;
A
#
# COMPACT_ATOMS: atom_id res chain seq x y z
N MET A 1 -10.84 15.88 -15.59
CA MET A 1 -10.22 14.87 -14.72
C MET A 1 -10.90 15.06 -13.37
N GLU A 2 -11.83 14.18 -12.99
CA GLU A 2 -12.50 14.29 -11.69
C GLU A 2 -11.50 13.88 -10.59
N SER A 3 -11.33 14.73 -9.60
CA SER A 3 -10.45 14.49 -8.46
C SER A 3 -11.07 13.41 -7.57
N LYS A 4 -10.49 12.21 -7.55
CA LYS A 4 -10.97 11.11 -6.69
C LYS A 4 -10.71 11.36 -5.20
N TYR A 5 -9.80 12.27 -4.84
CA TYR A 5 -9.33 12.39 -3.46
C TYR A 5 -9.12 13.84 -3.02
N THR A 6 -9.64 14.14 -1.84
CA THR A 6 -9.55 15.45 -1.20
C THR A 6 -8.67 15.36 0.03
N VAL A 7 -7.76 16.33 0.20
CA VAL A 7 -7.00 16.50 1.44
C VAL A 7 -7.46 17.81 2.07
N GLY A 8 -7.95 17.74 3.29
CA GLY A 8 -8.38 18.90 4.06
C GLY A 8 -7.37 19.24 5.16
N GLU A 9 -6.97 20.49 5.24
CA GLU A 9 -6.27 21.06 6.39
C GLU A 9 -7.06 22.30 6.85
N GLY A 10 -7.88 22.15 7.90
CA GLY A 10 -8.85 23.18 8.31
C GLY A 10 -10.13 23.20 7.44
N ASP A 11 -10.65 24.39 7.11
CA ASP A 11 -11.87 24.60 6.30
C ASP A 11 -11.60 24.59 4.77
N GLU A 12 -10.33 24.46 4.34
CA GLU A 12 -9.97 24.39 2.93
C GLU A 12 -9.86 22.93 2.46
N VAL A 13 -10.69 22.58 1.48
CA VAL A 13 -10.62 21.30 0.76
C VAL A 13 -9.77 21.50 -0.48
N ILE A 14 -8.56 20.93 -0.49
CA ILE A 14 -7.72 20.91 -1.69
C ILE A 14 -8.09 19.66 -2.48
N GLU A 15 -8.68 19.86 -3.66
CA GLU A 15 -8.83 18.80 -4.67
C GLU A 15 -7.45 18.49 -5.25
N ILE A 16 -6.86 17.37 -4.83
CA ILE A 16 -5.63 16.88 -5.43
C ILE A 16 -6.05 16.03 -6.63
N GLY A 17 -6.03 16.65 -7.80
CA GLY A 17 -6.10 15.92 -9.07
C GLY A 17 -4.88 15.01 -9.20
N LEU A 18 -5.00 13.79 -8.72
CA LEU A 18 -3.95 12.77 -8.87
C LEU A 18 -3.94 12.26 -10.32
N GLU A 19 -2.77 12.34 -10.97
CA GLU A 19 -2.52 11.70 -12.28
C GLU A 19 -2.86 10.21 -12.19
N PRO A 20 -3.38 9.53 -13.22
CA PRO A 20 -3.59 8.07 -13.16
C PRO A 20 -2.33 7.32 -12.70
N ILE A 21 -2.48 6.25 -11.91
CA ILE A 21 -1.33 5.56 -11.31
C ILE A 21 -0.36 5.04 -12.38
N GLU A 22 -0.86 4.70 -13.57
CA GLU A 22 -0.09 4.29 -14.73
C GLU A 22 0.89 5.35 -15.24
N GLU A 23 0.53 6.63 -15.13
CA GLU A 23 1.36 7.75 -15.56
C GLU A 23 2.50 8.03 -14.57
N LEU A 24 2.33 7.61 -13.31
CA LEU A 24 3.34 7.71 -12.25
C LEU A 24 4.34 6.54 -12.25
N LEU A 25 4.02 5.44 -12.94
CA LEU A 25 4.89 4.26 -13.01
C LEU A 25 6.00 4.46 -14.04
N LEU A 26 7.21 4.07 -13.66
CA LEU A 26 8.32 3.93 -14.59
C LEU A 26 8.13 2.67 -15.45
N PRO A 27 8.60 2.67 -16.72
CA PRO A 27 8.64 1.45 -17.49
C PRO A 27 9.57 0.44 -16.81
N ASP A 28 9.22 -0.85 -16.84
CA ASP A 28 10.01 -1.91 -16.17
C ASP A 28 11.46 -2.00 -16.68
N SER A 29 11.78 -1.42 -17.84
CA SER A 29 13.14 -1.31 -18.38
C SER A 29 13.97 -0.18 -17.75
N ALA A 30 13.36 0.76 -17.02
CA ALA A 30 14.06 1.90 -16.42
C ALA A 30 14.98 1.49 -15.26
N LEU A 31 14.67 0.40 -14.57
CA LEU A 31 15.37 -0.04 -13.36
C LEU A 31 15.55 -1.56 -13.35
N VAL A 32 16.73 -2.01 -12.92
CA VAL A 32 16.97 -3.44 -12.67
C VAL A 32 16.36 -3.81 -11.32
N SER A 33 15.07 -4.15 -11.29
CA SER A 33 14.42 -4.56 -10.04
C SER A 33 14.80 -6.01 -9.68
N PRO A 34 15.12 -6.29 -8.41
CA PRO A 34 15.44 -7.64 -7.95
C PRO A 34 14.24 -8.58 -8.07
N LEU A 35 14.47 -9.89 -7.93
CA LEU A 35 13.38 -10.88 -7.90
C LEU A 35 12.56 -10.82 -6.59
N ARG A 36 13.17 -10.31 -5.52
CA ARG A 36 12.57 -10.09 -4.20
C ARG A 36 13.35 -9.00 -3.46
N ILE A 37 12.68 -8.26 -2.59
CA ILE A 37 13.37 -7.44 -1.59
C ILE A 37 14.13 -8.39 -0.68
N LYS A 38 15.45 -8.21 -0.59
CA LYS A 38 16.31 -8.97 0.32
C LYS A 38 16.35 -8.25 1.66
N GLU A 39 16.59 -9.00 2.71
CA GLU A 39 16.87 -8.45 4.04
C GLU A 39 18.08 -7.50 3.97
N GLY A 40 17.93 -6.32 4.57
CA GLY A 40 18.89 -5.22 4.49
C GLY A 40 18.73 -4.34 3.24
N MET A 41 17.77 -4.61 2.36
CA MET A 41 17.46 -3.77 1.19
C MET A 41 16.09 -3.09 1.31
N GLU A 42 15.43 -3.19 2.46
CA GLU A 42 14.14 -2.52 2.73
C GLU A 42 14.25 -1.00 2.65
N GLU A 43 15.42 -0.43 2.99
CA GLU A 43 15.68 1.01 2.95
C GLU A 43 15.37 1.60 1.58
N GLU A 44 15.75 0.89 0.51
CA GLU A 44 15.46 1.32 -0.85
C GLU A 44 13.96 1.45 -1.10
N TYR A 45 13.10 0.65 -0.47
CA TYR A 45 11.65 0.58 -0.70
C TYR A 45 10.82 1.19 0.43
N THR A 46 11.46 1.89 1.36
CA THR A 46 10.85 2.33 2.63
C THR A 46 9.65 3.23 2.42
N ASP A 47 9.72 4.20 1.51
CA ASP A 47 8.60 5.04 1.10
C ASP A 47 7.33 4.25 0.72
N THR A 48 7.47 3.23 -0.12
CA THR A 48 6.33 2.43 -0.61
C THR A 48 5.87 1.43 0.44
N LEU A 49 6.81 0.84 1.20
CA LEU A 49 6.49 -0.07 2.30
C LEU A 49 5.72 0.66 3.41
N PHE A 50 6.22 1.81 3.89
CA PHE A 50 5.53 2.64 4.86
C PHE A 50 4.18 3.13 4.36
N ALA A 51 4.05 3.46 3.07
CA ALA A 51 2.76 3.84 2.51
C ALA A 51 1.72 2.71 2.61
N ILE A 52 2.12 1.48 2.27
CA ILE A 52 1.24 0.30 2.34
C ILE A 52 0.91 -0.03 3.80
N GLU A 53 1.92 -0.10 4.67
CA GLU A 53 1.75 -0.47 6.08
C GLU A 53 0.97 0.59 6.85
N GLY A 54 1.22 1.88 6.56
CA GLY A 54 0.44 3.03 7.00
C GLY A 54 -1.04 2.93 6.67
N ALA A 55 -1.39 2.68 5.40
CA ALA A 55 -2.79 2.47 5.02
C ALA A 55 -3.45 1.34 5.82
N ILE A 56 -2.75 0.22 6.01
CA ILE A 56 -3.30 -0.94 6.73
C ILE A 56 -3.49 -0.60 8.21
N ALA A 57 -2.51 0.05 8.84
CA ALA A 57 -2.56 0.44 10.25
C ALA A 57 -3.70 1.44 10.51
N ASP A 58 -3.80 2.49 9.69
CA ASP A 58 -4.86 3.51 9.80
C ASP A 58 -6.24 2.88 9.63
N TYR A 59 -6.42 2.08 8.58
CA TYR A 59 -7.70 1.39 8.35
C TYR A 59 -8.05 0.44 9.50
N TYR A 60 -7.06 -0.26 10.07
CA TYR A 60 -7.29 -1.17 11.19
C TYR A 60 -7.68 -0.44 12.47
N ARG A 61 -7.08 0.72 12.77
CA ARG A 61 -7.46 1.57 13.91
C ARG A 61 -8.93 1.99 13.84
N GLU A 62 -9.40 2.34 12.64
CA GLU A 62 -10.80 2.71 12.40
C GLU A 62 -11.73 1.49 12.32
N ASN A 63 -11.21 0.33 11.92
CA ASN A 63 -11.97 -0.89 11.68
C ASN A 63 -11.40 -2.10 12.45
N PRO A 64 -11.41 -2.11 13.79
CA PRO A 64 -10.69 -3.12 14.60
C PRO A 64 -11.22 -4.55 14.45
N LYS A 65 -12.30 -4.75 13.70
CA LYS A 65 -12.89 -6.06 13.42
C LYS A 65 -12.17 -6.82 12.32
N ILE A 66 -11.43 -6.16 11.43
CA ILE A 66 -10.71 -6.85 10.35
C ILE A 66 -9.66 -7.82 10.90
N LYS A 67 -9.25 -8.76 10.06
CA LYS A 67 -8.28 -9.81 10.33
C LYS A 67 -7.17 -9.77 9.30
N ASP A 68 -6.07 -10.44 9.59
CA ASP A 68 -4.93 -10.57 8.67
C ASP A 68 -5.34 -11.19 7.31
N ILE A 69 -6.41 -12.00 7.29
CA ILE A 69 -6.94 -12.56 6.03
C ILE A 69 -7.57 -11.50 5.13
N ASP A 70 -8.17 -10.45 5.70
CA ASP A 70 -8.76 -9.35 4.95
C ASP A 70 -7.64 -8.53 4.29
N VAL A 71 -6.55 -8.27 5.02
CA VAL A 71 -5.33 -7.65 4.49
C VAL A 71 -4.72 -8.48 3.36
N ILE A 72 -4.58 -9.80 3.54
CA ILE A 72 -4.07 -10.70 2.49
C ILE A 72 -4.92 -10.61 1.22
N ASN A 73 -6.24 -10.57 1.36
CA ASN A 73 -7.16 -10.48 0.22
C ASN A 73 -7.03 -9.13 -0.49
N ALA A 74 -6.98 -8.03 0.26
CA ALA A 74 -6.80 -6.68 -0.29
C ALA A 74 -5.50 -6.58 -1.10
N LEU A 75 -4.36 -6.97 -0.50
CA LEU A 75 -3.06 -6.97 -1.19
C LEU A 75 -3.06 -7.86 -2.44
N LYS A 76 -3.74 -9.00 -2.39
CA LYS A 76 -3.89 -9.91 -3.55
C LYS A 76 -4.72 -9.27 -4.66
N ASN A 77 -5.79 -8.57 -4.30
CA ASN A 77 -6.65 -7.87 -5.26
C ASN A 77 -5.86 -6.77 -5.98
N ILE A 78 -5.16 -5.91 -5.24
CA ILE A 78 -4.33 -4.82 -5.81
C ILE A 78 -3.22 -5.41 -6.68
N LYS A 79 -2.56 -6.47 -6.22
CA LYS A 79 -1.49 -7.12 -6.99
C LYS A 79 -1.99 -7.69 -8.34
N LYS A 80 -3.25 -8.14 -8.40
CA LYS A 80 -3.84 -8.66 -9.64
C LYS A 80 -4.02 -7.55 -10.67
N ASP A 81 -4.44 -6.39 -10.20
CA ASP A 81 -4.65 -5.23 -11.05
C ASP A 81 -4.46 -3.95 -10.23
N LEU A 82 -3.30 -3.32 -10.40
CA LEU A 82 -2.90 -2.13 -9.64
C LEU A 82 -3.73 -0.90 -10.01
N THR A 83 -4.43 -0.93 -11.14
CA THR A 83 -5.14 0.20 -11.69
C THR A 83 -6.66 0.05 -11.55
N LYS A 84 -7.10 -1.12 -11.09
CA LYS A 84 -8.50 -1.37 -10.78
C LYS A 84 -9.00 -0.36 -9.76
N GLU A 85 -10.15 0.22 -10.05
CA GLU A 85 -10.88 1.04 -9.09
C GLU A 85 -11.55 0.17 -8.02
N TYR A 86 -11.44 0.63 -6.79
CA TYR A 86 -12.10 0.04 -5.62
C TYR A 86 -13.14 1.00 -5.08
N ARG A 87 -14.04 0.47 -4.25
CA ARG A 87 -15.05 1.27 -3.58
C ARG A 87 -14.34 2.21 -2.59
N ASP A 88 -14.69 3.48 -2.64
CA ASP A 88 -14.11 4.50 -1.78
C ASP A 88 -14.11 4.11 -0.30
N GLY A 89 -12.97 4.31 0.34
CA GLY A 89 -12.78 4.04 1.76
C GLY A 89 -12.69 2.56 2.13
N CYS A 90 -12.67 1.62 1.17
CA CYS A 90 -12.31 0.23 1.48
C CYS A 90 -10.79 0.07 1.63
N LEU A 91 -10.35 -1.03 2.25
CA LEU A 91 -8.93 -1.26 2.50
C LEU A 91 -8.10 -1.23 1.21
N GLU A 92 -8.58 -1.81 0.12
CA GLU A 92 -7.89 -1.75 -1.18
C GLU A 92 -7.71 -0.32 -1.68
N ASP A 93 -8.76 0.49 -1.57
CA ASP A 93 -8.78 1.89 -1.99
C ASP A 93 -7.76 2.72 -1.21
N MET A 94 -7.73 2.57 0.13
CA MET A 94 -6.78 3.28 0.98
C MET A 94 -5.33 2.87 0.72
N ILE A 95 -5.05 1.58 0.53
CA ILE A 95 -3.70 1.11 0.18
C ILE A 95 -3.29 1.68 -1.18
N GLN A 96 -4.18 1.61 -2.19
CA GLN A 96 -3.90 2.11 -3.53
C GLN A 96 -3.65 3.63 -3.52
N MET A 97 -4.45 4.39 -2.78
CA MET A 97 -4.24 5.81 -2.52
C MET A 97 -2.85 6.10 -1.93
N ARG A 98 -2.46 5.43 -0.84
CA ARG A 98 -1.14 5.68 -0.23
C ARG A 98 0.01 5.33 -1.17
N ILE A 99 -0.10 4.24 -1.94
CA ILE A 99 0.88 3.89 -2.99
C ILE A 99 0.95 5.01 -4.03
N HIS A 100 -0.21 5.52 -4.45
CA HIS A 100 -0.31 6.58 -5.44
C HIS A 100 0.44 7.85 -4.99
N LEU A 101 0.18 8.30 -3.75
CA LEU A 101 0.90 9.43 -3.17
C LEU A 101 2.40 9.16 -3.12
N ALA A 102 2.82 7.96 -2.67
CA ALA A 102 4.23 7.58 -2.62
C ALA A 102 4.91 7.65 -4.00
N LEU A 103 4.23 7.19 -5.06
CA LEU A 103 4.73 7.27 -6.44
C LEU A 103 4.86 8.72 -6.94
N GLY A 104 4.00 9.62 -6.46
CA GLY A 104 4.13 11.06 -6.72
C GLY A 104 5.41 11.66 -6.14
N PHE A 105 5.88 11.17 -4.99
CA PHE A 105 7.14 11.60 -4.38
C PHE A 105 8.37 10.90 -4.97
N LYS A 106 8.30 9.57 -5.13
CA LYS A 106 9.38 8.74 -5.69
C LYS A 106 8.78 7.70 -6.64
N ARG A 107 8.90 7.99 -7.94
CA ARG A 107 8.43 7.09 -9.00
C ARG A 107 9.13 5.74 -8.94
N ARG A 108 8.38 4.68 -9.20
CA ARG A 108 8.86 3.29 -9.25
C ARG A 108 8.29 2.55 -10.44
N THR A 109 8.94 1.45 -10.81
CA THR A 109 8.38 0.52 -11.78
C THR A 109 7.18 -0.23 -11.20
N LYS A 110 6.30 -0.71 -12.07
CA LYS A 110 5.19 -1.60 -11.66
C LYS A 110 5.74 -2.80 -10.89
N LYS A 111 6.81 -3.40 -11.40
CA LYS A 111 7.46 -4.55 -10.76
C LYS A 111 7.86 -4.27 -9.32
N GLU A 112 8.44 -3.12 -9.01
CA GLU A 112 8.83 -2.76 -7.65
C GLU A 112 7.66 -2.58 -6.70
N VAL A 113 6.57 -1.95 -7.15
CA VAL A 113 5.32 -1.85 -6.36
C VAL A 113 4.79 -3.26 -6.04
N LEU A 114 4.77 -4.15 -7.04
CA LEU A 114 4.35 -5.54 -6.84
C LEU A 114 5.27 -6.33 -5.89
N LEU A 115 6.56 -5.99 -5.83
CA LEU A 115 7.50 -6.55 -4.85
C LEU A 115 7.19 -6.08 -3.43
N CYS A 116 6.88 -4.80 -3.25
CA CYS A 116 6.48 -4.23 -1.94
C CYS A 116 5.19 -4.90 -1.43
N LEU A 117 4.16 -5.00 -2.28
CA LEU A 117 2.91 -5.70 -1.94
C LEU A 117 3.17 -7.17 -1.56
N ALA A 118 4.08 -7.84 -2.28
CA ALA A 118 4.45 -9.22 -1.98
C ALA A 118 5.22 -9.35 -0.66
N TYR A 119 6.09 -8.39 -0.35
CA TYR A 119 6.85 -8.32 0.90
C TYR A 119 5.91 -8.17 2.10
N VAL A 120 5.02 -7.18 2.06
CA VAL A 120 4.00 -6.97 3.11
C VAL A 120 3.10 -8.20 3.24
N SER A 121 2.63 -8.78 2.13
CA SER A 121 1.81 -10.01 2.16
C SER A 121 2.54 -11.19 2.83
N LYS A 122 3.87 -11.29 2.67
CA LYS A 122 4.68 -12.31 3.36
C LYS A 122 4.74 -12.02 4.86
N SER A 123 4.96 -10.77 5.25
CA SER A 123 4.95 -10.35 6.67
C SER A 123 3.60 -10.65 7.34
N VAL A 124 2.49 -10.32 6.66
CA VAL A 124 1.13 -10.58 7.16
C VAL A 124 0.93 -12.07 7.44
N LYS A 125 1.32 -12.93 6.49
CA LYS A 125 1.19 -14.39 6.63
C LYS A 125 2.06 -14.96 7.75
N LEU A 126 3.24 -14.37 7.97
CA LEU A 126 4.17 -14.81 9.01
C LEU A 126 3.59 -14.52 10.39
N HIS A 127 3.25 -13.25 10.67
CA HIS A 127 2.68 -12.87 11.96
C HIS A 127 1.33 -13.54 12.21
N ARG A 128 0.49 -13.70 11.17
CA ARG A 128 -0.76 -14.47 11.29
C ARG A 128 -0.53 -15.91 11.77
N ARG A 129 0.58 -16.52 11.34
CA ARG A 129 0.93 -17.90 11.72
C ARG A 129 1.42 -17.96 13.17
N ILE A 130 2.15 -16.94 13.62
CA ILE A 130 2.78 -16.90 14.94
C ILE A 130 1.78 -16.45 16.01
N ASP A 131 1.08 -15.34 15.77
CA ASP A 131 0.29 -14.61 16.77
C ASP A 131 -1.23 -14.61 16.48
N GLY A 132 -1.67 -15.52 15.61
CA GLY A 132 -3.09 -15.78 15.35
C GLY A 132 -3.72 -14.83 14.32
N VAL A 133 -5.06 -14.75 14.30
CA VAL A 133 -5.81 -14.16 13.17
C VAL A 133 -5.64 -12.65 12.97
N ARG A 134 -4.99 -11.96 13.92
CA ARG A 134 -4.63 -10.53 13.89
C ARG A 134 -3.17 -10.30 14.27
N GLY A 135 -2.33 -11.32 14.14
CA GLY A 135 -0.94 -11.24 14.56
C GLY A 135 -0.21 -10.09 13.87
N TYR A 136 -0.42 -9.93 12.56
CA TYR A 136 0.19 -8.82 11.82
C TYR A 136 -0.41 -7.49 12.21
N LEU A 137 -1.73 -7.41 12.24
CA LEU A 137 -2.46 -6.18 12.56
C LEU A 137 -2.10 -5.63 13.96
N ASN A 138 -1.96 -6.51 14.95
CA ASN A 138 -1.49 -6.12 16.28
C ASN A 138 -0.02 -5.69 16.26
N PHE A 139 0.82 -6.41 15.51
CA PHE A 139 2.23 -6.06 15.35
C PHE A 139 2.40 -4.66 14.74
N ILE A 140 1.80 -4.36 13.59
CA ILE A 140 2.07 -3.11 12.87
C ILE A 140 1.62 -1.85 13.60
N ILE A 141 0.59 -1.92 14.45
CA ILE A 141 0.11 -0.75 15.18
C ILE A 141 1.18 -0.20 16.13
N ASP A 142 2.07 -1.05 16.62
CA ASP A 142 3.15 -0.66 17.54
C ASP A 142 4.33 0.02 16.83
N TYR A 143 4.43 -0.07 15.50
CA TYR A 143 5.58 0.43 14.70
C TYR A 143 5.24 1.56 13.73
N ILE A 144 3.95 1.82 13.49
CA ILE A 144 3.45 2.84 12.55
C ILE A 144 2.69 3.93 13.32
#